data_AF-A0A1D1XU67-F1
#
_entry.id   AF-A0A1D1XU67-F1
#
_cell.length_a   1.000
_cell.length_b   1.000
_cell.length_c   1.000
_cell.angle_alpha   90.00
_cell.angle_beta   90.00
_cell.angle_gamma   90.00
#
_symmetry.space_group_name_H-M   'P 1'
#
loop_
_entity.id
_entity.type
_entity.pdbx_description
1 polymer ?
#
loop_
_entity_poly.entity_id
_entity_poly.type
_entity_poly.pdbx_seq_one_letter_code
_entity_poly.pdbx_strand_id
1 'polypeptide(L)'
;TYKYSTNSDRYAGDDMHPKEKRRTPAWCDRILWYGRGLNQMSYVRGEFRFSDHRPVYSIFTAEVESINHNRMKKNMGCSSSRIEVEELLPYSHGYTELSFF
;
A
#
# COMPACT_ATOMS: atom_id res chain seq x y z
N THR A 1 -5.13 11.69 6.88
CA THR A 1 -3.90 11.81 7.68
C THR A 1 -3.26 13.18 7.55
N TYR A 2 -3.62 13.93 6.52
CA TYR A 2 -3.23 15.31 6.23
C TYR A 2 -4.50 16.17 6.12
N LYS A 3 -4.54 17.50 6.29
CA LYS A 3 -3.53 18.47 6.74
C LYS A 3 -3.99 19.04 8.07
N TYR A 4 -3.34 18.71 9.17
CA TYR A 4 -3.74 19.18 10.50
C TYR A 4 -3.06 20.48 10.89
N SER A 5 -3.71 21.26 11.74
CA SER A 5 -3.09 22.38 12.43
C SER A 5 -2.11 21.89 13.49
N THR A 6 -1.06 22.66 13.75
CA THR A 6 -0.01 22.31 14.71
C THR A 6 -0.60 21.97 16.07
N ASN A 7 -0.24 20.80 16.61
CA ASN A 7 -0.67 20.31 17.91
C ASN A 7 -2.20 20.29 18.15
N SER A 8 -3.01 20.16 17.09
CA SER A 8 -4.48 20.20 17.16
C SER A 8 -5.11 19.12 16.30
N ASP A 9 -6.31 18.66 16.66
CA ASP A 9 -7.11 17.72 15.86
C ASP A 9 -7.94 18.39 14.78
N ARG A 10 -7.83 19.71 14.65
CA ARG A 10 -8.48 20.49 13.59
C ARG A 10 -7.66 20.44 12.31
N TYR A 11 -8.34 20.39 11.17
CA TYR A 11 -7.69 20.54 9.88
C TYR A 11 -7.24 21.99 9.67
N ALA A 12 -6.12 22.17 8.96
CA ALA A 12 -5.60 23.48 8.65
C ALA A 12 -6.57 24.23 7.72
N GLY A 13 -6.90 25.47 8.10
CA GLY A 13 -7.83 26.34 7.36
C GLY A 13 -9.30 26.20 7.77
N ASP A 14 -9.59 25.57 8.90
CA ASP A 14 -10.94 25.53 9.49
C ASP A 14 -11.38 26.91 10.03
N ASP A 15 -10.42 27.71 10.50
CA ASP A 15 -10.64 29.08 11.02
C ASP A 15 -10.23 30.19 10.01
N MET A 16 -9.96 29.85 8.75
CA MET A 16 -9.49 30.82 7.74
C MET A 16 -10.61 31.59 7.05
N HIS A 17 -10.31 32.83 6.65
CA HIS A 17 -11.21 33.64 5.84
C HIS A 17 -11.43 33.00 4.45
N PRO A 18 -12.59 33.21 3.80
CA PRO A 18 -12.96 32.55 2.54
C PRO A 18 -11.99 32.74 1.35
N LYS A 19 -11.01 33.64 1.46
CA LYS A 19 -10.07 34.00 0.39
C LYS A 19 -8.72 33.27 0.46
N GLU A 20 -8.45 32.52 1.52
CA GLU A 20 -7.17 31.84 1.70
C GLU A 20 -7.20 30.41 1.12
N LYS A 21 -6.11 30.00 0.45
CA LYS A 21 -6.01 28.68 -0.18
C LYS A 21 -5.98 27.58 0.88
N ARG A 22 -7.12 26.91 1.07
CA ARG A 22 -7.22 25.72 1.93
C ARG A 22 -6.82 24.46 1.16
N ARG A 23 -5.97 23.62 1.78
CA ARG A 23 -5.76 22.25 1.28
C ARG A 23 -6.85 21.36 1.88
N THR A 24 -7.51 20.59 1.02
CA THR A 24 -8.54 19.64 1.44
C THR A 24 -7.93 18.53 2.31
N PRO A 25 -8.58 18.10 3.40
CA PRO A 25 -8.18 16.92 4.15
C PRO A 25 -8.02 15.71 3.23
N ALA A 26 -6.94 14.96 3.42
CA ALA A 26 -6.58 13.85 2.56
C ALA A 26 -5.86 12.72 3.30
N TRP A 27 -5.89 11.53 2.71
CA TRP A 27 -5.12 10.37 3.13
C TRP A 27 -3.91 10.19 2.20
N CYS A 28 -2.89 11.03 2.40
CA CYS A 28 -1.67 11.02 1.60
C CYS A 28 -0.72 9.89 2.00
N ASP A 29 -0.76 9.49 3.26
CA ASP A 29 0.11 8.47 3.85
C ASP A 29 -0.57 7.10 3.74
N ARG A 30 0.00 6.20 2.93
CA ARG A 30 -0.61 4.91 2.59
C ARG A 30 0.41 3.78 2.72
N ILE A 31 -0.05 2.62 3.16
CA ILE A 31 0.75 1.39 3.23
C ILE A 31 -0.03 0.36 2.42
N LEU A 32 0.57 -0.09 1.32
CA LEU A 32 -0.03 -1.01 0.37
C LEU A 32 0.82 -2.27 0.33
N TRP A 33 0.19 -3.40 0.05
CA TRP A 33 0.87 -4.68 -0.12
C TRP A 33 0.12 -5.49 -1.17
N TYR A 34 0.84 -6.42 -1.80
CA TYR A 34 0.31 -7.34 -2.80
C TYR A 34 1.16 -8.62 -2.77
N GLY A 35 0.56 -9.76 -3.12
CA GLY A 35 1.20 -11.06 -3.10
C GLY A 35 0.68 -11.99 -1.99
N ARG A 36 1.17 -13.23 -1.97
CA ARG A 36 0.78 -14.25 -0.98
C ARG A 36 1.72 -14.23 0.22
N GLY A 37 1.29 -14.81 1.33
CA GLY A 37 2.10 -14.95 2.55
C GLY A 37 2.18 -13.69 3.42
N LEU A 38 1.53 -12.58 3.06
CA LEU A 38 1.29 -11.46 3.96
C LEU A 38 -0.20 -11.37 4.26
N ASN A 39 -0.56 -11.31 5.55
CA ASN A 39 -1.92 -11.04 5.97
C ASN A 39 -1.94 -9.80 6.85
N GLN A 40 -2.75 -8.82 6.45
CA GLN A 40 -2.88 -7.55 7.14
C GLN A 40 -3.79 -7.67 8.36
N MET A 41 -3.19 -7.60 9.55
CA MET A 41 -3.90 -7.69 10.82
C MET A 41 -4.55 -6.36 11.23
N SER A 42 -3.91 -5.22 10.94
CA SER A 42 -4.45 -3.91 11.29
C SER A 42 -3.97 -2.83 10.35
N TYR A 43 -4.75 -1.76 10.23
CA TYR A 43 -4.42 -0.52 9.53
C TYR A 43 -4.94 0.65 10.34
N VAL A 44 -4.04 1.41 10.95
CA VAL A 44 -4.42 2.39 11.97
C VAL A 44 -3.67 3.70 11.76
N ARG A 45 -4.38 4.79 12.05
CA ARG A 45 -3.82 6.12 12.15
C ARG A 45 -3.49 6.42 13.61
N GLY A 46 -2.26 6.81 13.91
CA GLY A 46 -1.88 7.28 15.24
C GLY A 46 -2.34 8.71 15.53
N GLU A 47 -2.33 9.08 16.81
CA GLU A 47 -2.80 10.38 17.31
C GLU A 47 -1.68 11.37 17.64
N PHE A 48 -0.42 11.05 17.30
CA PHE A 48 0.69 11.97 17.50
C PHE A 48 0.54 13.22 16.65
N ARG A 49 0.73 14.39 17.26
CA ARG A 49 0.45 15.71 16.67
C ARG A 49 1.71 16.54 16.34
N PHE A 50 2.86 15.86 16.20
CA PHE A 50 4.15 16.52 15.97
C PHE A 50 4.30 17.18 14.59
N SER A 51 3.48 16.78 13.60
CA SER A 51 3.44 17.38 12.27
C SER A 51 1.99 17.65 11.84
N ASP A 52 1.82 18.27 10.67
CA ASP A 52 0.54 18.41 9.96
C ASP A 52 0.03 17.08 9.37
N HIS A 53 0.81 16.01 9.53
CA HIS A 53 0.41 14.63 9.26
C HIS A 53 0.17 13.85 10.56
N ARG A 54 -0.75 12.89 10.50
CA ARG A 54 -0.91 11.86 11.52
C ARG A 54 -0.22 10.58 11.03
N PRO A 55 0.62 9.94 11.85
CA PRO A 55 1.33 8.73 11.43
C PRO A 55 0.33 7.62 11.10
N VAL A 56 0.69 6.77 10.16
CA VAL A 56 -0.08 5.59 9.76
C VAL A 56 0.78 4.36 9.95
N TYR A 57 0.21 3.31 10.51
CA TYR A 57 0.89 2.03 10.69
C TYR A 57 -0.05 0.89 10.31
N SER A 58 0.57 -0.22 9.90
CA SER A 58 -0.14 -1.44 9.52
C SER A 58 0.64 -2.63 10.10
N ILE A 59 -0.06 -3.58 10.70
CA ILE A 59 0.55 -4.79 11.28
C ILE A 59 0.23 -5.96 10.35
N PHE A 60 1.23 -6.79 10.08
CA PHE A 60 1.12 -7.95 9.22
C PHE A 60 1.62 -9.21 9.90
N THR A 61 0.96 -10.35 9.66
CA THR A 61 1.61 -11.65 9.81
C THR A 61 2.26 -12.03 8.48
N ALA A 62 3.50 -12.51 8.54
CA ALA A 62 4.25 -12.96 7.38
C ALA A 62 4.52 -14.46 7.48
N GLU A 63 4.16 -15.20 6.44
CA GLU A 63 4.56 -16.59 6.24
C GLU A 63 6.01 -16.63 5.77
N VAL A 64 6.83 -17.46 6.40
CA VAL A 64 8.26 -17.60 6.08
C VAL A 64 8.59 -19.07 5.89
N GLU A 65 9.15 -19.42 4.74
CA GLU A 65 9.71 -20.75 4.48
C GLU A 65 11.18 -20.79 4.93
N SER A 66 11.53 -21.69 5.84
CA SER A 66 12.93 -21.94 6.20
C SER A 66 13.47 -23.16 5.45
N ILE A 67 14.27 -22.95 4.41
CA ILE A 67 14.93 -24.03 3.68
C ILE A 67 16.16 -24.49 4.47
N ASN A 68 16.09 -25.68 5.06
CA ASN A 68 17.25 -26.28 5.74
C ASN A 68 18.13 -27.01 4.70
N HIS A 69 19.26 -26.41 4.35
CA HIS A 69 20.20 -26.92 3.34
C HIS A 69 20.72 -28.34 3.64
N ASN A 70 20.68 -28.79 4.90
CA ASN A 70 21.14 -30.13 5.29
C ASN A 70 20.14 -31.27 4.96
N ARG A 71 18.93 -30.97 4.48
CA ARG A 71 17.93 -31.98 4.02
C ARG A 71 17.59 -31.87 2.53
N MET A 72 18.21 -30.95 1.80
CA MET A 72 17.89 -30.65 0.39
C MET A 72 18.58 -31.62 -0.58
N LYS A 73 18.15 -32.88 -0.57
CA LYS A 73 18.37 -33.83 -1.67
C LYS A 73 17.09 -34.60 -1.97
N LYS A 74 16.01 -33.88 -2.26
CA LYS A 74 14.87 -34.29 -3.11
C LYS A 74 13.80 -33.19 -3.08
N ASN A 75 13.34 -32.82 -4.27
CA ASN A 75 12.21 -31.95 -4.58
C ASN A 75 12.45 -30.44 -4.40
N MET A 76 13.12 -29.86 -5.41
CA MET A 76 12.97 -28.44 -5.74
C MET A 76 11.56 -28.20 -6.28
N GLY A 77 10.63 -27.86 -5.41
CA GLY A 77 9.42 -27.13 -5.75
C GLY A 77 9.46 -25.82 -4.97
N CYS A 78 10.25 -24.86 -5.44
CA CYS A 78 10.31 -23.53 -4.86
C CYS A 78 8.96 -22.86 -5.14
N SER A 79 8.03 -22.95 -4.18
CA SER A 79 6.83 -22.11 -4.17
C SER A 79 7.30 -20.70 -3.82
N SER A 80 7.86 -20.04 -4.82
CA SER A 80 8.50 -18.74 -4.65
C SER A 80 7.48 -17.77 -4.09
N SER A 81 7.76 -17.17 -2.93
CA SER A 81 7.04 -16.01 -2.40
C SER A 81 7.27 -14.75 -3.24
N ARG A 82 7.51 -14.91 -4.55
CA ARG A 82 7.60 -13.84 -5.52
C ARG A 82 6.24 -13.16 -5.54
N ILE A 83 6.25 -11.88 -5.22
CA ILE A 83 5.14 -10.99 -5.45
C ILE A 83 4.92 -10.98 -6.97
N GLU A 84 3.84 -11.62 -7.44
CA GLU A 84 3.47 -11.79 -8.87
C GLU A 84 3.04 -10.44 -9.48
N VAL A 85 3.94 -9.46 -9.55
CA VAL A 85 3.66 -8.15 -10.17
C VAL A 85 3.44 -8.28 -11.70
N GLU A 86 3.94 -9.36 -12.31
CA GLU A 86 3.87 -9.59 -13.76
C GLU A 86 2.48 -9.98 -14.28
N GLU A 87 1.53 -10.41 -13.45
CA GLU A 87 0.21 -10.87 -13.92
C GLU A 87 -0.78 -9.72 -14.22
N LEU A 88 -0.40 -8.47 -13.92
CA LEU A 88 -1.26 -7.27 -14.11
C LEU A 88 -0.96 -6.47 -15.38
N LEU A 89 0.01 -6.87 -16.20
CA LEU A 89 0.21 -6.24 -17.49
C LEU A 89 -0.72 -6.89 -18.52
N PRO A 90 -1.68 -6.15 -19.11
CA PRO A 90 -2.43 -6.68 -20.23
C PRO A 90 -1.44 -7.04 -21.33
N TYR A 91 -1.39 -8.33 -21.66
CA TYR A 91 -0.69 -8.84 -22.83
C TYR A 91 -1.06 -7.93 -24.00
N SER A 92 -0.08 -7.26 -24.61
CA SER A 92 -0.28 -6.51 -25.85
C SER A 92 -0.54 -7.52 -26.96
N HIS A 93 -1.76 -8.07 -27.01
CA HIS A 93 -2.20 -8.87 -28.14
C HIS A 93 -2.47 -7.90 -29.28
N GLY A 94 -1.51 -7.88 -30.22
CA GLY A 94 -1.55 -7.03 -31.40
C GLY A 94 -2.87 -7.23 -32.15
N TYR A 95 -3.49 -6.11 -32.49
CA TYR A 95 -4.67 -6.06 -33.33
C TYR A 95 -4.25 -6.39 -34.77
N THR A 96 -4.54 -7.59 -35.25
CA THR A 96 -4.52 -7.90 -36.69
C THR A 96 -5.83 -8.55 -37.09
N GLU A 97 -6.40 -7.97 -38.15
CA GLU A 97 -7.55 -8.41 -38.95
C GLU A 97 -8.97 -8.07 -38.46
N LEU A 98 -9.42 -6.88 -38.88
CA LEU A 98 -10.83 -6.64 -39.21
C LEU A 98 -11.11 -7.23 -40.59
N SER A 99 -11.86 -8.33 -40.64
CA SER A 99 -12.56 -8.81 -41.84
C SER A 99 -14.03 -8.43 -41.73
N PHE A 100 -14.52 -7.60 -42.65
CA PHE A 100 -15.93 -7.27 -42.80
C PHE A 100 -16.54 -8.16 -43.89
N PHE A 101 -17.64 -8.85 -43.55
CA PHE A 101 -18.65 -9.29 -44.51
C PHE A 101 -19.63 -8.13 -44.77
#